data_AF-D2HXA6-F1
#
_entry.id   AF-D2HXA6-F1
#
_cell.length_a   1.000
_cell.length_b   1.000
_cell.length_c   1.000
_cell.angle_alpha   90.00
_cell.angle_beta   90.00
_cell.angle_gamma   90.00
#
_symmetry.space_group_name_H-M   'P 1'
#
loop_
_entity.id
_entity.type
_entity.pdbx_description
1 polymer ?
#
loop_
_entity_poly.entity_id
_entity_poly.type
_entity_poly.pdbx_seq_one_letter_code
_entity_poly.pdbx_strand_id
1 'polypeptide(L)'
;GVCTRVQPPPRGTLQVLRGNGTSVGTVIVFRCPSGHQMVGSGLLTCAWKGSVADWSSVTPVCKSVPPYETFGFKVAVIASIVSCAIILLMSMAFLTCCLMRCMKRSEQ
;
A
#
# COMPACT_ATOMS: atom_id res chain seq x y z
N GLY A 1 5.05 -3.99 -34.97
CA GLY A 1 6.21 -4.23 -34.12
C GLY A 1 5.82 -5.15 -32.99
N VAL A 2 6.76 -5.92 -32.47
CA VAL A 2 6.58 -6.77 -31.29
C VAL A 2 7.66 -6.44 -30.28
N CYS A 3 7.29 -6.39 -29.00
CA CYS A 3 8.25 -6.28 -27.91
C CYS A 3 8.78 -7.66 -27.52
N THR A 4 9.91 -7.67 -26.82
CA THR A 4 10.50 -8.91 -26.29
C THR A 4 9.56 -9.58 -25.29
N ARG A 5 9.54 -10.92 -25.25
CA ARG A 5 8.74 -11.65 -24.26
C ARG A 5 9.35 -11.47 -22.88
N VAL A 6 8.58 -10.91 -21.94
CA VAL A 6 9.01 -10.70 -20.55
C VAL A 6 8.62 -11.91 -19.69
N GLN A 7 9.51 -12.30 -18.79
CA GLN A 7 9.26 -13.33 -17.79
C GLN A 7 8.79 -12.70 -16.46
N PRO A 8 8.00 -13.42 -15.65
CA PRO A 8 7.68 -12.98 -14.30
C PRO A 8 8.96 -12.75 -13.47
N PRO A 9 9.04 -11.71 -12.63
CA PRO A 9 10.19 -11.48 -11.78
C PRO A 9 10.26 -12.56 -10.69
N PRO A 10 11.46 -12.86 -10.15
CA PRO A 10 11.60 -13.83 -9.06
C PRO A 10 10.66 -13.51 -7.89
N ARG A 11 9.90 -14.52 -7.48
CA ARG A 11 8.84 -14.43 -6.46
C ARG A 11 7.66 -13.51 -6.78
N GLY A 12 7.64 -12.79 -7.90
CA GLY A 12 6.50 -12.00 -8.35
C GLY A 12 5.65 -12.72 -9.39
N THR A 13 4.55 -12.10 -9.76
CA THR A 13 3.65 -12.57 -10.82
C THR A 13 3.53 -11.50 -11.92
N LEU A 14 3.23 -11.95 -13.13
CA LEU A 14 2.95 -11.13 -14.30
C LEU A 14 1.55 -11.45 -14.79
N GLN A 15 0.78 -10.43 -15.14
CA GLN A 15 -0.55 -10.56 -15.76
C GLN A 15 -0.65 -9.65 -16.98
N VAL A 16 -1.18 -10.17 -18.08
CA VAL A 16 -1.49 -9.38 -19.27
C VAL A 16 -2.86 -8.73 -19.06
N LEU A 17 -2.89 -7.40 -18.94
CA LEU A 17 -4.14 -6.64 -18.82
C LEU A 17 -4.78 -6.38 -20.19
N ARG A 18 -3.96 -6.24 -21.24
CA ARG A 18 -4.42 -5.97 -22.60
C ARG A 18 -3.45 -6.57 -23.61
N GLY A 19 -3.96 -7.03 -24.75
CA GLY A 19 -3.16 -7.55 -25.87
C GLY A 19 -2.81 -9.02 -25.71
N ASN A 20 -1.77 -9.48 -26.40
CA ASN A 20 -1.37 -10.89 -26.44
C ASN A 20 -0.06 -11.19 -25.67
N GLY A 21 0.46 -10.21 -24.94
CA GLY A 21 1.70 -10.33 -24.17
C GLY A 21 2.95 -9.78 -24.87
N THR A 22 2.92 -9.47 -26.17
CA THR A 22 4.09 -8.93 -26.89
C THR A 22 3.76 -7.94 -28.02
N SER A 23 2.54 -7.91 -28.54
CA SER A 23 2.16 -6.98 -29.60
C SER A 23 2.16 -5.53 -29.10
N VAL A 24 2.45 -4.56 -29.97
CA VAL A 24 2.26 -3.13 -29.65
C VAL A 24 0.82 -2.89 -29.16
N GLY A 25 0.70 -2.09 -28.09
CA GLY A 25 -0.54 -1.88 -27.34
C GLY A 25 -0.80 -2.91 -26.24
N THR A 26 0.05 -3.94 -26.11
CA THR A 26 -0.02 -4.85 -24.96
C THR A 26 0.34 -4.10 -23.68
N VAL A 27 -0.44 -4.34 -22.62
CA VAL A 27 -0.19 -3.82 -21.27
C VAL A 27 -0.07 -4.99 -20.31
N ILE A 28 1.01 -5.04 -19.56
CA ILE A 28 1.27 -6.06 -18.53
C ILE A 28 1.44 -5.39 -17.17
N VAL A 29 0.95 -6.05 -16.13
CA VAL A 29 1.09 -5.63 -14.74
C VAL A 29 1.85 -6.69 -13.94
N PHE A 30 2.69 -6.23 -13.05
CA PHE A 30 3.46 -7.06 -12.13
C PHE A 30 2.84 -6.97 -10.73
N ARG A 31 2.96 -8.05 -9.95
CA ARG A 31 2.59 -8.05 -8.53
C ARG A 31 3.63 -8.79 -7.71
N CYS A 32 4.06 -8.16 -6.62
CA CYS A 32 4.91 -8.80 -5.62
C CYS A 32 4.06 -9.44 -4.52
N PRO A 33 4.52 -10.56 -3.93
CA PRO A 33 3.83 -11.24 -2.86
C PRO A 33 3.97 -10.45 -1.55
N SER A 34 3.21 -10.85 -0.53
CA SER A 34 3.29 -10.27 0.80
C SER A 34 4.73 -10.27 1.35
N GLY A 35 5.09 -9.20 2.06
CA GLY A 35 6.44 -9.01 2.58
C GLY A 35 7.49 -8.71 1.51
N HIS A 36 7.09 -8.41 0.28
CA HIS A 36 7.99 -7.92 -0.77
C HIS A 36 7.46 -6.60 -1.34
N GLN A 37 8.38 -5.70 -1.65
CA GLN A 37 8.11 -4.43 -2.28
C GLN A 37 8.67 -4.45 -3.70
N MET A 38 7.90 -3.88 -4.60
CA MET A 38 8.30 -3.73 -5.99
C MET A 38 9.30 -2.58 -6.15
N VAL A 39 10.35 -2.82 -6.90
CA VAL A 39 11.33 -1.81 -7.33
C VAL A 39 11.31 -1.72 -8.85
N GLY A 40 10.94 -0.54 -9.37
CA GLY A 40 10.75 -0.28 -10.80
C GLY A 40 9.28 -0.07 -11.15
N SER A 41 8.95 -0.13 -12.45
CA SER A 41 7.57 0.05 -12.92
C SER A 41 6.75 -1.22 -12.75
N GLY A 42 5.63 -1.14 -12.05
CA GLY A 42 4.66 -2.24 -11.95
C GLY A 42 3.80 -2.43 -13.19
N LEU A 43 3.91 -1.54 -14.16
CA LEU A 43 3.16 -1.59 -15.41
C LEU A 43 4.11 -1.38 -16.59
N LEU A 44 4.08 -2.30 -17.55
CA LEU A 44 4.82 -2.20 -18.80
C LEU A 44 3.84 -2.15 -19.96
N THR A 45 4.06 -1.22 -20.88
CA THR A 45 3.29 -1.09 -22.12
C THR A 45 4.22 -1.28 -23.31
N CYS A 46 3.84 -2.16 -24.23
CA CYS A 46 4.58 -2.35 -25.46
C CYS A 46 4.19 -1.24 -26.44
N ALA A 47 5.13 -0.35 -26.76
CA ALA A 47 4.88 0.81 -27.60
C ALA A 47 5.95 0.93 -28.70
N TRP A 48 5.66 1.71 -29.73
CA TRP A 48 6.68 2.08 -30.71
C TRP A 48 7.64 3.09 -30.11
N LYS A 49 8.93 2.80 -30.20
CA LYS A 49 10.04 3.66 -29.83
C LYS A 49 10.87 3.93 -31.09
N GLY A 50 10.48 4.97 -31.82
CA GLY A 50 10.96 5.22 -33.17
C GLY A 50 10.53 4.10 -34.11
N SER A 51 11.49 3.40 -34.72
CA SER A 51 11.24 2.32 -35.69
C SER A 51 11.13 0.92 -35.08
N VAL A 52 11.34 0.77 -33.76
CA VAL A 52 11.33 -0.53 -33.05
C VAL A 52 10.24 -0.53 -31.99
N ALA A 53 9.61 -1.68 -31.74
CA ALA A 53 8.68 -1.84 -30.63
C ALA A 53 9.46 -2.23 -29.36
N ASP A 54 9.28 -1.47 -28.29
CA ASP A 54 9.99 -1.66 -27.03
C ASP A 54 9.05 -1.45 -25.84
N TRP A 55 9.40 -2.03 -24.69
CA TRP A 55 8.64 -1.83 -23.47
C TRP A 55 8.87 -0.44 -22.90
N SER A 56 7.82 0.13 -22.31
CA SER A 56 7.87 1.46 -21.68
C SER A 56 8.86 1.56 -20.51
N SER A 57 9.21 0.42 -19.89
CA SER A 57 10.15 0.32 -18.78
C SER A 57 10.79 -1.06 -18.75
N VAL A 58 11.87 -1.20 -17.98
CA VAL A 58 12.46 -2.50 -17.64
C VAL A 58 11.57 -3.28 -16.66
N THR A 59 11.70 -4.61 -16.67
CA THR A 59 11.01 -5.51 -15.74
C THR A 59 11.35 -5.18 -14.29
N PRO A 60 10.35 -5.01 -13.39
CA PRO A 60 10.61 -4.69 -12.00
C PRO A 60 11.16 -5.90 -11.23
N VAL A 61 11.73 -5.63 -10.04
CA VAL A 61 12.20 -6.67 -9.12
C VAL A 61 11.40 -6.61 -7.82
N CYS A 62 11.07 -7.78 -7.27
CA CYS A 62 10.48 -7.88 -5.93
C CYS A 62 11.59 -8.03 -4.88
N LYS A 63 11.76 -7.03 -4.02
CA LYS A 63 12.70 -7.07 -2.88
C LYS A 63 11.97 -7.41 -1.60
N SER A 64 12.58 -8.22 -0.73
CA SER A 64 12.02 -8.51 0.59
C SER A 64 11.98 -7.25 1.45
N VAL A 65 10.83 -6.98 2.06
CA VAL A 65 10.66 -5.92 3.06
C VAL A 65 11.02 -6.52 4.42
N PRO A 66 11.97 -5.93 5.15
CA PRO A 66 12.32 -6.44 6.47
C PRO A 66 11.14 -6.27 7.44
N PRO A 67 10.97 -7.17 8.42
CA PRO A 67 9.82 -7.16 9.32
C PRO A 67 9.62 -5.84 10.08
N TYR A 68 10.72 -5.16 10.42
CA TYR A 68 10.69 -3.94 11.23
C TYR A 68 9.98 -2.76 10.55
N GLU A 69 10.00 -2.67 9.22
CA GLU A 69 9.29 -1.62 8.46
C GLU A 69 7.78 -1.72 8.65
N THR A 70 7.24 -2.94 8.58
CA THR A 70 5.81 -3.18 8.79
C THR A 70 5.42 -3.21 10.27
N PHE A 71 6.34 -3.64 11.13
CA PHE A 71 6.10 -3.70 12.57
C PHE A 71 6.03 -2.31 13.18
N GLY A 72 6.88 -1.38 12.75
CA GLY A 72 6.87 0.02 13.22
C GLY A 72 5.52 0.70 13.00
N PHE A 73 4.95 0.58 11.78
CA PHE A 73 3.62 1.14 11.49
C PHE A 73 2.53 0.53 12.39
N LYS A 74 2.53 -0.80 12.58
CA LYS A 74 1.53 -1.47 13.42
C LYS A 74 1.66 -1.03 14.89
N VAL A 75 2.89 -0.90 15.40
CA VAL A 75 3.14 -0.42 16.77
C VAL A 75 2.68 1.02 16.93
N ALA A 76 2.98 1.91 15.98
CA ALA A 76 2.54 3.30 16.02
C ALA A 76 1.01 3.42 16.03
N VAL A 77 0.32 2.63 15.20
CA VAL A 77 -1.14 2.58 15.17
C VAL A 77 -1.71 2.08 16.49
N ILE A 78 -1.17 0.99 17.05
CA ILE A 78 -1.63 0.43 18.34
C ILE A 78 -1.41 1.46 19.46
N ALA A 79 -0.23 2.08 19.53
CA ALA A 79 0.07 3.10 20.53
C ALA A 79 -0.90 4.29 20.44
N SER A 80 -1.19 4.77 19.22
CA SER A 80 -2.16 5.85 18.99
C SER A 80 -3.56 5.48 19.47
N ILE A 81 -4.04 4.26 19.17
CA ILE A 81 -5.36 3.78 19.61
C ILE A 81 -5.43 3.72 21.15
N VAL A 82 -4.40 3.17 21.79
CA VAL A 82 -4.34 3.07 23.27
C VAL A 82 -4.33 4.46 23.91
N SER A 83 -3.53 5.39 23.39
CA SER A 83 -3.50 6.77 23.88
C SER A 83 -4.86 7.47 23.73
N CYS A 84 -5.52 7.33 22.58
CA CYS A 84 -6.85 7.89 22.36
C CYS A 84 -7.89 7.34 23.34
N ALA A 85 -7.88 6.03 23.59
CA ALA A 85 -8.81 5.42 24.54
C ALA A 85 -8.63 5.97 25.97
N ILE A 86 -7.37 6.11 26.43
CA ILE A 86 -7.06 6.66 27.75
C ILE A 86 -7.53 8.12 27.85
N ILE A 87 -7.21 8.95 26.84
CA ILE A 87 -7.60 10.36 26.81
C ILE A 87 -9.12 10.50 26.86
N LEU A 88 -9.85 9.71 26.07
CA LEU A 88 -11.31 9.71 26.06
C LEU A 88 -11.89 9.32 27.42
N LEU A 89 -11.39 8.23 28.03
CA LEU A 89 -11.85 7.80 29.36
C LEU A 89 -11.62 8.87 30.43
N MET A 90 -10.45 9.50 30.44
CA MET A 90 -10.16 10.59 31.38
C MET A 90 -11.09 11.78 31.15
N SER A 91 -11.27 12.22 29.90
CA SER A 91 -12.15 13.34 29.56
C SER A 91 -13.61 13.08 29.97
N MET A 92 -14.12 11.86 29.77
CA MET A 92 -15.48 11.49 30.16
C MET A 92 -15.64 11.46 31.67
N ALA A 93 -14.63 10.99 32.42
CA ALA A 93 -14.63 11.02 33.88
C ALA A 93 -14.66 12.47 34.42
N PHE A 94 -13.89 13.38 33.81
CA PHE A 94 -13.92 14.80 34.18
C PHE A 94 -15.29 15.43 33.88
N LEU A 95 -15.84 15.22 32.69
CA LEU A 95 -17.13 15.78 32.29
C LEU A 95 -18.26 15.26 33.17
N THR A 96 -18.30 13.95 33.44
CA THR A 96 -19.31 13.34 34.32
C THR A 96 -19.21 13.87 35.75
N CYS A 97 -18.01 14.02 36.30
CA CYS A 97 -17.82 14.62 37.63
C CYS A 97 -18.32 16.08 37.67
N CYS A 98 -18.01 16.88 36.65
CA CYS A 98 -18.49 18.25 36.51
C CYS A 98 -20.02 18.31 36.43
N LEU A 99 -20.65 17.47 35.61
CA LEU A 99 -22.10 17.40 35.46
C LEU A 99 -22.79 17.00 36.78
N MET A 100 -22.26 16.00 37.48
CA MET A 100 -22.77 15.58 38.80
C MET A 100 -22.69 16.73 39.81
N ARG A 101 -21.60 17.52 39.81
CA ARG A 101 -21.49 18.72 40.65
C ARG A 101 -22.49 19.81 40.26
N CYS A 102 -22.75 20.01 38.97
CA CYS A 102 -23.75 20.97 38.50
C CYS A 102 -25.16 20.59 38.94
N MET A 103 -25.57 19.32 38.76
CA MET A 103 -26.88 18.83 39.19
C MET A 103 -27.07 18.98 40.70
N LYS A 104 -26.03 18.67 41.50
CA LYS A 104 -26.07 18.86 42.94
C LYS A 104 -26.23 20.33 43.35
N ARG A 105 -25.75 21.28 42.55
CA ARG A 105 -25.92 22.72 42.80
C ARG A 105 -27.30 23.24 42.41
N SER A 106 -28.00 22.61 41.46
CA SER A 106 -29.36 23.01 41.07
C SER A 106 -30.45 22.52 42.02
N GLU A 107 -30.17 21.47 42.81
CA GLU A 107 -31.12 20.95 43.80
C GLU A 107 -31.09 21.70 45.15
N GLN A 108 -30.20 22.68 45.32
CA GLN A 108 -30.01 23.43 46.57
C GLN A 108 -30.28 24.92 46.38
#